data_AF-A0A0E9MDD8-F1
#
_entry.id   AF-A0A0E9MDD8-F1
#
_cell.length_a   1.000
_cell.length_b   1.000
_cell.length_c   1.000
_cell.angle_alpha   90.00
_cell.angle_beta   90.00
_cell.angle_gamma   90.00
#
_symmetry.space_group_name_H-M   'P 1'
#
loop_
_entity.id
_entity.type
_entity.pdbx_description
1 polymer ?
#
loop_
_entity_poly.entity_id
_entity_poly.type
_entity_poly.pdbx_seq_one_letter_code
_entity_poly.pdbx_strand_id
1 'polypeptide(L)'
;MKKEEKYTVAGLIELTSGFVSRTEFQEAHGGAYWWAKKHGLLNDIFPHLANLTPRGYWSDINNVLAEAKKYRYRNDFKLAARQAYNIALQNNWLEVFEHFESRPRSMSLRWKSKENVMAEASKYRTAKEFRSGSFGAWSSAKENNWDDVFWAFDRKIRPAGHWNNYKNCCLAALECQSKLEMRQRFRTGYETIKINKWDELFSHMTDPRKGRVAHNIGIEASNEGWNVTSLKNAANQYVSRKDFMDTRPGAYKVACEMGVIDEICSHMKRLGNHFMRCIYAIEFEDKSVYIGLTFNLATRRAQHERKSSNELDKRKDSCWG
;
A
#
# COMPACT_ATOMS: atom_id res chain seq x y z
N MET A 1 -57.62 24.85 -7.24
CA MET A 1 -56.91 24.50 -8.49
C MET A 1 -56.09 23.23 -8.26
N LYS A 2 -56.52 22.10 -8.82
CA LYS A 2 -55.77 20.83 -8.73
C LYS A 2 -54.49 21.00 -9.56
N LYS A 3 -53.32 20.85 -8.95
CA LYS A 3 -52.03 20.82 -9.67
C LYS A 3 -52.07 19.65 -10.65
N GLU A 4 -51.88 19.92 -11.93
CA GLU A 4 -51.74 18.86 -12.95
C GLU A 4 -50.57 17.95 -12.55
N GLU A 5 -50.83 16.65 -12.46
CA GLU A 5 -49.81 15.66 -12.15
C GLU A 5 -48.85 15.56 -13.33
N LYS A 6 -47.59 15.97 -13.10
CA LYS A 6 -46.54 16.07 -14.12
C LYS A 6 -46.19 14.72 -14.78
N TYR A 7 -46.55 13.60 -14.16
CA TYR A 7 -46.27 12.26 -14.66
C TYR A 7 -47.46 11.33 -14.37
N THR A 8 -47.90 10.59 -15.38
CA THR A 8 -48.90 9.52 -15.26
C THR A 8 -48.22 8.16 -15.35
N VAL A 9 -48.69 7.16 -14.58
CA VAL A 9 -48.09 5.81 -14.55
C VAL A 9 -48.04 5.15 -15.93
N ALA A 10 -49.09 5.30 -16.74
CA ALA A 10 -49.16 4.73 -18.10
C ALA A 10 -48.08 5.31 -19.04
N GLY A 11 -47.90 6.65 -19.03
CA GLY A 11 -46.84 7.30 -19.81
C GLY A 11 -45.43 6.95 -19.36
N LEU A 12 -45.22 6.62 -18.07
CA LEU A 12 -43.92 6.14 -17.57
C LEU A 12 -43.61 4.72 -18.05
N ILE A 13 -44.62 3.83 -18.10
CA ILE A 13 -44.44 2.45 -18.58
C ILE A 13 -44.02 2.44 -20.06
N GLU A 14 -44.66 3.27 -20.90
CA GLU A 14 -44.32 3.42 -22.32
C GLU A 14 -42.88 3.94 -22.50
N LEU A 15 -42.45 4.90 -21.68
CA LEU A 15 -41.07 5.39 -21.71
C LEU A 15 -40.06 4.31 -21.29
N THR A 16 -40.42 3.44 -20.35
CA THR A 16 -39.51 2.42 -19.84
C THR A 16 -39.36 1.17 -20.69
N SER A 17 -40.31 0.85 -21.58
CA SER A 17 -40.20 -0.33 -22.45
C SER A 17 -39.01 -0.28 -23.41
N GLY A 18 -38.45 0.91 -23.66
CA GLY A 18 -37.25 1.10 -24.47
C GLY A 18 -35.92 0.88 -23.73
N PHE A 19 -35.91 0.73 -22.40
CA PHE A 19 -34.69 0.66 -21.60
C PHE A 19 -34.48 -0.72 -20.97
N VAL A 20 -33.24 -1.21 -21.03
CA VAL A 20 -32.85 -2.53 -20.49
C VAL A 20 -32.57 -2.45 -19.00
N SER A 21 -32.07 -1.32 -18.48
CA SER A 21 -31.71 -1.16 -17.07
C SER A 21 -32.32 0.06 -16.39
N ARG A 22 -32.53 -0.04 -15.06
CA ARG A 22 -32.99 1.08 -14.21
C ARG A 22 -31.98 2.24 -14.19
N THR A 23 -30.69 1.95 -14.35
CA THR A 23 -29.60 2.92 -14.37
C THR A 23 -29.60 3.74 -15.65
N GLU A 24 -29.78 3.11 -16.82
CA GLU A 24 -29.92 3.81 -18.09
C GLU A 24 -31.12 4.76 -18.09
N PHE A 25 -32.26 4.32 -17.55
CA PHE A 25 -33.43 5.17 -17.43
C PHE A 25 -33.23 6.33 -16.45
N GLN A 26 -32.49 6.14 -15.35
CA GLN A 26 -32.17 7.21 -14.41
C GLN A 26 -31.30 8.30 -15.05
N GLU A 27 -30.36 7.93 -15.93
CA GLU A 27 -29.49 8.87 -16.63
C GLU A 27 -30.25 9.66 -17.70
N ALA A 28 -31.14 8.99 -18.46
CA ALA A 28 -31.95 9.65 -19.49
C ALA A 28 -33.10 10.50 -18.91
N HIS A 29 -33.78 9.98 -17.89
CA HIS A 29 -35.01 10.56 -17.35
C HIS A 29 -35.02 10.57 -15.82
N GLY A 30 -33.99 11.16 -15.22
CA GLY A 30 -33.83 11.23 -13.76
C GLY A 30 -35.04 11.83 -13.02
N GLY A 31 -35.71 12.84 -13.58
CA GLY A 31 -36.91 13.45 -12.98
C GLY A 31 -38.09 12.49 -12.86
N ALA A 32 -38.34 11.70 -13.91
CA ALA A 32 -39.37 10.67 -13.93
C ALA A 32 -39.05 9.52 -12.97
N TYR A 33 -37.77 9.12 -12.93
CA TYR A 33 -37.28 8.08 -12.01
C TYR A 33 -37.43 8.47 -10.53
N TRP A 34 -37.05 9.69 -10.15
CA TRP A 34 -37.19 10.16 -8.77
C TRP A 34 -38.65 10.35 -8.35
N TRP A 35 -39.51 10.75 -9.28
CA TRP A 35 -40.95 10.80 -9.04
C TRP A 35 -41.51 9.39 -8.77
N ALA A 36 -41.23 8.42 -9.64
CA ALA A 36 -41.61 7.02 -9.45
C ALA A 36 -41.10 6.43 -8.11
N LYS A 37 -39.85 6.74 -7.76
CA LYS A 37 -39.22 6.33 -6.50
C LYS A 37 -39.89 6.94 -5.27
N LYS A 38 -40.28 8.21 -5.33
CA LYS A 38 -40.99 8.90 -4.24
C LYS A 38 -42.37 8.31 -3.98
N HIS A 39 -43.03 7.81 -5.02
CA HIS A 39 -44.36 7.19 -4.94
C HIS A 39 -44.33 5.66 -4.76
N GLY A 40 -43.15 5.03 -4.73
CA GLY A 40 -43.01 3.58 -4.55
C GLY A 40 -43.36 2.74 -5.79
N LEU A 41 -43.62 3.36 -6.95
CA LEU A 41 -44.12 2.73 -8.18
C LEU A 41 -42.99 2.15 -9.07
N LEU A 42 -41.76 2.02 -8.54
CA LEU A 42 -40.60 1.57 -9.31
C LEU A 42 -40.73 0.14 -9.84
N ASN A 43 -41.44 -0.74 -9.13
CA ASN A 43 -41.66 -2.11 -9.59
C ASN A 43 -42.77 -2.17 -10.65
N ASP A 44 -43.79 -1.32 -10.54
CA ASP A 44 -44.92 -1.26 -11.49
C ASP A 44 -44.50 -0.65 -12.83
N ILE A 45 -43.55 0.29 -12.81
CA ILE A 45 -43.00 0.94 -14.00
C ILE A 45 -41.93 0.07 -14.68
N PHE A 46 -41.28 -0.85 -13.96
CA PHE A 46 -40.28 -1.77 -14.52
C PHE A 46 -40.67 -3.25 -14.29
N PRO A 47 -41.77 -3.73 -14.87
CA PRO A 47 -42.23 -5.10 -14.69
C PRO A 47 -41.21 -6.12 -15.23
N HIS A 48 -40.48 -5.78 -16.30
CA HIS A 48 -39.42 -6.62 -16.89
C HIS A 48 -38.17 -6.76 -16.03
N LEU A 49 -38.00 -5.92 -15.01
CA LEU A 49 -36.87 -5.95 -14.06
C LEU A 49 -37.32 -6.30 -12.64
N ALA A 50 -38.54 -6.81 -12.46
CA ALA A 50 -39.15 -7.07 -11.16
C ALA A 50 -38.54 -8.25 -10.38
N ASN A 51 -37.60 -9.00 -10.96
CA ASN A 51 -36.94 -10.15 -10.31
C ASN A 51 -35.81 -9.76 -9.35
N LEU A 52 -35.95 -8.65 -8.63
CA LEU A 52 -35.03 -8.26 -7.57
C LEU A 52 -35.52 -8.87 -6.25
N THR A 53 -34.67 -9.70 -5.62
CA THR A 53 -34.97 -10.23 -4.29
C THR A 53 -35.35 -9.09 -3.35
N PRO A 54 -36.48 -9.17 -2.62
CA PRO A 54 -36.92 -8.12 -1.70
C PRO A 54 -35.82 -7.68 -0.74
N ARG A 55 -35.86 -6.41 -0.32
CA ARG A 55 -34.88 -5.87 0.63
C ARG A 55 -34.99 -6.64 1.95
N GLY A 56 -33.90 -7.25 2.40
CA GLY A 56 -33.89 -8.11 3.59
C GLY A 56 -34.15 -9.60 3.31
N TYR A 57 -34.40 -10.02 2.06
CA TYR A 57 -34.63 -11.44 1.74
C TYR A 57 -33.52 -12.40 2.25
N TRP A 58 -32.28 -11.91 2.28
CA TRP A 58 -31.12 -12.68 2.75
C TRP A 58 -30.79 -12.48 4.23
N SER A 59 -31.57 -11.71 5.00
CA SER A 59 -31.39 -11.62 6.46
C SER A 59 -31.88 -12.86 7.20
N ASP A 60 -32.66 -13.71 6.53
CA ASP A 60 -33.15 -14.95 7.10
C ASP A 60 -32.22 -16.11 6.75
N ILE A 61 -31.74 -16.81 7.78
CA ILE A 61 -30.83 -17.95 7.62
C ILE A 61 -31.42 -19.06 6.75
N ASN A 62 -32.74 -19.30 6.85
CA ASN A 62 -33.44 -20.35 6.10
C ASN A 62 -33.39 -20.12 4.58
N ASN A 63 -33.48 -18.86 4.14
CA ASN A 63 -33.43 -18.50 2.72
C ASN A 63 -32.01 -18.72 2.17
N VAL A 64 -30.99 -18.33 2.94
CA VAL A 64 -29.59 -18.56 2.59
C VAL A 64 -29.27 -20.05 2.56
N LEU A 65 -29.80 -20.84 3.50
CA LEU A 65 -29.60 -22.27 3.58
C LEU A 65 -30.28 -23.02 2.42
N ALA A 66 -31.50 -22.62 2.05
CA ALA A 66 -32.20 -23.15 0.89
C ALA A 66 -31.44 -22.85 -0.42
N GLU A 67 -30.85 -21.66 -0.54
CA GLU A 67 -30.05 -21.27 -1.70
C GLU A 67 -28.71 -22.03 -1.73
N ALA A 68 -28.04 -22.17 -0.59
CA ALA A 68 -26.76 -22.86 -0.48
C ALA A 68 -26.87 -24.35 -0.83
N LYS A 69 -28.01 -25.00 -0.50
CA LYS A 69 -28.32 -26.39 -0.87
C LYS A 69 -28.38 -26.65 -2.38
N LYS A 70 -28.59 -25.61 -3.20
CA LYS A 70 -28.60 -25.75 -4.67
C LYS A 70 -27.21 -26.04 -5.25
N TYR A 71 -26.15 -25.67 -4.53
CA TYR A 71 -24.78 -25.76 -5.03
C TYR A 71 -24.04 -26.88 -4.32
N ARG A 72 -23.27 -27.64 -5.10
CA ARG A 72 -22.40 -28.70 -4.58
C ARG A 72 -21.11 -28.18 -3.96
N TYR A 73 -20.57 -27.07 -4.49
CA TYR A 73 -19.27 -26.53 -4.08
C TYR A 73 -19.39 -25.11 -3.54
N ARG A 74 -18.62 -24.81 -2.49
CA ARG A 74 -18.60 -23.49 -1.84
C ARG A 74 -18.27 -22.34 -2.79
N ASN A 75 -17.34 -22.55 -3.72
CA ASN A 75 -16.97 -21.53 -4.71
C ASN A 75 -18.11 -21.23 -5.71
N ASP A 76 -18.92 -22.21 -6.05
CA ASP A 76 -20.05 -22.01 -6.98
C ASP A 76 -21.16 -21.21 -6.31
N PHE A 77 -21.44 -21.51 -5.04
CA PHE A 77 -22.33 -20.70 -4.21
C PHE A 77 -21.83 -19.25 -4.08
N LYS A 78 -20.52 -19.05 -3.87
CA LYS A 78 -19.92 -17.70 -3.80
C LYS A 78 -20.09 -16.91 -5.10
N LEU A 79 -19.96 -17.56 -6.25
CA LEU A 79 -20.04 -16.90 -7.56
C LEU A 79 -21.49 -16.60 -7.96
N ALA A 80 -22.39 -17.56 -7.77
CA ALA A 80 -23.79 -17.42 -8.18
C ALA A 80 -24.63 -16.60 -7.19
N ALA A 81 -24.44 -16.81 -5.88
CA ALA A 81 -25.22 -16.16 -4.82
C ALA A 81 -24.33 -15.36 -3.85
N ARG A 82 -23.55 -14.43 -4.42
CA ARG A 82 -22.54 -13.63 -3.69
C ARG A 82 -23.09 -12.89 -2.46
N GLN A 83 -24.32 -12.37 -2.55
CA GLN A 83 -24.94 -11.62 -1.45
C GLN A 83 -25.29 -12.54 -0.26
N ALA A 84 -25.89 -13.69 -0.54
CA ALA A 84 -26.20 -14.71 0.46
C ALA A 84 -24.91 -15.22 1.13
N TYR A 85 -23.87 -15.48 0.33
CA TYR A 85 -22.54 -15.89 0.83
C TYR A 85 -21.92 -14.87 1.78
N ASN A 86 -21.97 -13.57 1.44
CA ASN A 86 -21.39 -12.52 2.27
C ASN A 86 -22.14 -12.33 3.58
N ILE A 87 -23.49 -12.39 3.56
CA ILE A 87 -24.29 -12.26 4.78
C ILE A 87 -24.06 -13.44 5.71
N ALA A 88 -23.97 -14.67 5.18
CA ALA A 88 -23.60 -15.84 5.98
C ALA A 88 -22.23 -15.68 6.66
N LEU A 89 -21.25 -15.06 5.98
CA LEU A 89 -19.95 -14.77 6.58
C LEU A 89 -20.01 -13.65 7.64
N GLN A 90 -20.77 -12.58 7.37
CA GLN A 90 -20.91 -11.45 8.30
C GLN A 90 -21.59 -11.86 9.60
N ASN A 91 -22.60 -12.73 9.52
CA ASN A 91 -23.34 -13.26 10.67
C ASN A 91 -22.72 -14.55 11.24
N ASN A 92 -21.61 -15.02 10.67
CA ASN A 92 -20.90 -16.24 11.08
C ASN A 92 -21.78 -17.52 11.09
N TRP A 93 -22.67 -17.67 10.11
CA TRP A 93 -23.54 -18.83 9.95
C TRP A 93 -22.78 -20.01 9.34
N LEU A 94 -22.09 -20.77 10.20
CA LEU A 94 -21.28 -21.93 9.78
C LEU A 94 -22.11 -23.08 9.20
N GLU A 95 -23.36 -23.24 9.66
CA GLU A 95 -24.30 -24.29 9.20
C GLU A 95 -24.54 -24.25 7.69
N VAL A 96 -24.54 -23.05 7.10
CA VAL A 96 -24.71 -22.85 5.64
C VAL A 96 -23.57 -23.49 4.85
N PHE A 97 -22.39 -23.67 5.48
CA PHE A 97 -21.19 -24.13 4.81
C PHE A 97 -20.85 -25.60 5.03
N GLU A 98 -21.58 -26.30 5.90
CA GLU A 98 -21.26 -27.66 6.33
C GLU A 98 -21.43 -28.71 5.21
N HIS A 99 -22.43 -28.53 4.33
CA HIS A 99 -22.72 -29.50 3.26
C HIS A 99 -21.85 -29.36 2.01
N PHE A 100 -20.98 -28.35 1.93
CA PHE A 100 -20.17 -28.14 0.73
C PHE A 100 -19.02 -29.13 0.64
N GLU A 101 -18.96 -29.85 -0.48
CA GLU A 101 -17.82 -30.70 -0.79
C GLU A 101 -16.59 -29.84 -1.15
N SER A 102 -15.41 -30.29 -0.75
CA SER A 102 -14.17 -29.75 -1.31
C SER A 102 -14.06 -30.17 -2.77
N ARG A 103 -13.89 -29.21 -3.68
CA ARG A 103 -13.54 -29.56 -5.06
C ARG A 103 -12.28 -30.43 -5.04
N PRO A 104 -12.25 -31.58 -5.74
CA PRO A 104 -11.00 -32.27 -5.98
C PRO A 104 -10.07 -31.23 -6.61
N ARG A 105 -8.89 -31.04 -6.01
CA ARG A 105 -7.92 -30.07 -6.50
C ARG A 105 -7.66 -30.46 -7.95
N SER A 106 -8.18 -29.70 -8.90
CA SER A 106 -7.81 -29.80 -10.31
C SER A 106 -6.40 -29.25 -10.41
N MET A 107 -5.46 -29.98 -9.81
CA MET A 107 -4.06 -29.87 -10.09
C MET A 107 -3.97 -30.43 -11.48
N SER A 108 -3.96 -29.52 -12.46
CA SER A 108 -3.78 -29.82 -13.88
C SER A 108 -2.87 -31.03 -14.02
N LEU A 109 -3.45 -32.21 -14.26
CA LEU A 109 -2.71 -33.47 -14.30
C LEU A 109 -1.59 -33.41 -15.35
N ARG A 110 -1.73 -32.48 -16.30
CA ARG A 110 -0.78 -32.13 -17.35
C ARG A 110 0.62 -31.80 -16.82
N TRP A 111 0.75 -31.09 -15.70
CA TRP A 111 2.04 -30.60 -15.19
C TRP A 111 2.71 -31.52 -14.16
N LYS A 112 2.17 -32.73 -13.94
CA LYS A 112 2.80 -33.75 -13.09
C LYS A 112 3.92 -34.52 -13.78
N SER A 113 3.93 -34.54 -15.11
CA SER A 113 5.03 -35.13 -15.88
C SER A 113 6.07 -34.07 -16.21
N LYS A 114 7.32 -34.37 -15.90
CA LYS A 114 8.49 -33.55 -16.22
C LYS A 114 8.63 -33.31 -17.73
N GLU A 115 8.30 -34.31 -18.55
CA GLU A 115 8.39 -34.25 -20.01
C GLU A 115 7.45 -33.19 -20.59
N ASN A 116 6.21 -33.13 -20.10
CA ASN A 116 5.23 -32.11 -20.52
C ASN A 116 5.70 -30.71 -20.15
N VAL A 117 6.30 -30.55 -18.97
CA VAL A 117 6.84 -29.26 -18.52
C VAL A 117 8.05 -28.85 -19.37
N MET A 118 8.93 -29.79 -19.74
CA MET A 118 10.05 -29.53 -20.65
C MET A 118 9.59 -29.15 -22.07
N ALA A 119 8.60 -29.85 -22.61
CA ALA A 119 8.02 -29.56 -23.92
C ALA A 119 7.31 -28.19 -23.95
N GLU A 120 6.73 -27.74 -22.84
CA GLU A 120 6.16 -26.40 -22.73
C GLU A 120 7.25 -25.34 -22.54
N ALA A 121 8.28 -25.64 -21.74
CA ALA A 121 9.41 -24.75 -21.51
C ALA A 121 10.18 -24.43 -22.78
N SER A 122 10.36 -25.41 -23.68
CA SER A 122 11.08 -25.23 -24.96
C SER A 122 10.42 -24.22 -25.92
N LYS A 123 9.15 -23.85 -25.70
CA LYS A 123 8.47 -22.81 -26.49
C LYS A 123 8.93 -21.40 -26.15
N TYR A 124 9.55 -21.20 -24.99
CA TYR A 124 9.95 -19.90 -24.49
C TYR A 124 11.46 -19.73 -24.54
N ARG A 125 11.93 -18.51 -24.78
CA ARG A 125 13.37 -18.22 -24.85
C ARG A 125 13.96 -17.89 -23.49
N THR A 126 13.19 -17.21 -22.64
CA THR A 126 13.64 -16.80 -21.30
C THR A 126 12.76 -17.37 -20.20
N ALA A 127 13.35 -17.64 -19.03
CA ALA A 127 12.62 -18.14 -17.86
C ALA A 127 11.52 -17.17 -17.39
N LYS A 128 11.68 -15.85 -17.64
CA LYS A 128 10.68 -14.84 -17.32
C LYS A 128 9.43 -14.98 -18.20
N GLU A 129 9.62 -15.15 -19.51
CA GLU A 129 8.53 -15.37 -20.46
C GLU A 129 7.80 -16.68 -20.16
N PHE A 130 8.54 -17.75 -19.86
CA PHE A 130 7.96 -19.02 -19.43
C PHE A 130 7.10 -18.88 -18.17
N ARG A 131 7.57 -18.13 -17.17
CA ARG A 131 6.80 -17.88 -15.94
C ARG A 131 5.51 -17.10 -16.20
N SER A 132 5.54 -16.09 -17.07
CA SER A 132 4.35 -15.30 -17.39
C SER A 132 3.37 -16.04 -18.31
N GLY A 133 3.89 -16.84 -19.26
CA GLY A 133 3.07 -17.54 -20.25
C GLY A 133 2.49 -18.85 -19.74
N SER A 134 3.26 -19.60 -18.95
CA SER A 134 2.91 -20.93 -18.46
C SER A 134 3.23 -21.08 -16.97
N PHE A 135 2.56 -20.28 -16.13
CA PHE A 135 2.79 -20.26 -14.68
C PHE A 135 2.60 -21.63 -14.01
N GLY A 136 1.60 -22.42 -14.44
CA GLY A 136 1.35 -23.75 -13.88
C GLY A 136 2.49 -24.75 -14.12
N ALA A 137 3.09 -24.74 -15.31
CA ALA A 137 4.27 -25.55 -15.62
C ALA A 137 5.50 -25.07 -14.84
N TRP A 138 5.68 -23.75 -14.75
CA TRP A 138 6.74 -23.12 -13.97
C TRP A 138 6.67 -23.47 -12.47
N SER A 139 5.47 -23.39 -11.88
CA SER A 139 5.26 -23.71 -10.46
C SER A 139 5.54 -25.19 -10.20
N SER A 140 5.05 -26.08 -11.07
CA SER A 140 5.30 -27.51 -10.94
C SER A 140 6.79 -27.86 -11.03
N ALA A 141 7.53 -27.26 -11.97
CA ALA A 141 8.98 -27.46 -12.05
C ALA A 141 9.70 -27.05 -10.75
N LYS A 142 9.27 -25.94 -10.12
CA LYS A 142 9.87 -25.46 -8.87
C LYS A 142 9.44 -26.25 -7.64
N GLU A 143 8.19 -26.68 -7.57
CA GLU A 143 7.68 -27.53 -6.48
C GLU A 143 8.35 -28.91 -6.49
N ASN A 144 8.67 -29.45 -7.67
CA ASN A 144 9.32 -30.75 -7.84
C ASN A 144 10.85 -30.67 -8.01
N ASN A 145 11.47 -29.50 -7.88
CA ASN A 145 12.91 -29.27 -8.05
C ASN A 145 13.48 -29.74 -9.41
N TRP A 146 12.73 -29.60 -10.50
CA TRP A 146 13.19 -29.88 -11.86
C TRP A 146 13.96 -28.68 -12.42
N ASP A 147 15.17 -28.45 -11.91
CA ASP A 147 15.99 -27.30 -12.30
C ASP A 147 16.54 -27.38 -13.73
N ASP A 148 16.63 -28.58 -14.29
CA ASP A 148 17.09 -28.84 -15.66
C ASP A 148 16.18 -28.26 -16.74
N VAL A 149 14.88 -28.13 -16.45
CA VAL A 149 13.91 -27.40 -17.28
C VAL A 149 14.40 -25.98 -17.57
N PHE A 150 15.17 -25.38 -16.65
CA PHE A 150 15.61 -24.00 -16.76
C PHE A 150 17.00 -23.82 -17.38
N TRP A 151 17.72 -24.90 -17.72
CA TRP A 151 19.09 -24.81 -18.25
C TRP A 151 19.15 -24.28 -19.68
N ALA A 152 18.15 -24.59 -20.50
CA ALA A 152 18.07 -24.15 -21.88
C ALA A 152 17.68 -22.66 -22.05
N PHE A 153 17.23 -21.98 -20.98
CA PHE A 153 16.83 -20.58 -21.08
C PHE A 153 18.03 -19.64 -21.11
N ASP A 154 17.92 -18.61 -21.96
CA ASP A 154 18.88 -17.53 -22.02
C ASP A 154 18.97 -16.80 -20.68
N ARG A 155 20.18 -16.79 -20.09
CA ARG A 155 20.47 -15.99 -18.90
C ARG A 155 21.11 -14.68 -19.34
N LYS A 156 20.49 -13.55 -18.99
CA LYS A 156 21.10 -12.22 -19.15
C LYS A 156 22.16 -11.99 -18.05
N ILE A 157 23.27 -12.72 -18.11
CA ILE A 157 24.39 -12.54 -17.20
C ILE A 157 25.36 -11.54 -17.84
N ARG A 158 25.67 -10.46 -17.13
CA ARG A 158 26.79 -9.60 -17.50
C ARG A 158 28.09 -10.27 -17.01
N PRO A 159 29.19 -10.22 -17.78
CA PRO A 159 30.45 -10.81 -17.37
C PRO A 159 30.91 -10.22 -16.03
N ALA A 160 31.67 -11.01 -15.26
CA ALA A 160 32.23 -10.55 -13.98
C ALA A 160 33.08 -9.28 -14.20
N GLY A 161 32.92 -8.29 -13.33
CA GLY A 161 33.65 -7.01 -13.44
C GLY A 161 33.13 -6.06 -14.53
N HIS A 162 32.01 -6.35 -15.19
CA HIS A 162 31.44 -5.48 -16.23
C HIS A 162 31.29 -4.00 -15.81
N TRP A 163 30.96 -3.75 -14.55
CA TRP A 163 30.73 -2.41 -14.00
C TRP A 163 31.98 -1.75 -13.38
N ASN A 164 33.13 -2.44 -13.37
CA ASN A 164 34.38 -1.85 -12.89
C ASN A 164 34.99 -0.88 -13.92
N ASN A 165 34.57 -0.98 -15.19
CA ASN A 165 35.04 -0.13 -16.27
C ASN A 165 34.23 1.16 -16.37
N TYR A 166 34.93 2.30 -16.39
CA TYR A 166 34.34 3.63 -16.59
C TYR A 166 33.47 3.72 -17.85
N LYS A 167 33.96 3.16 -18.98
CA LYS A 167 33.27 3.19 -20.27
C LYS A 167 31.88 2.54 -20.21
N ASN A 168 31.74 1.40 -19.53
CA ASN A 168 30.47 0.70 -19.42
C ASN A 168 29.48 1.45 -18.53
N CYS A 169 29.97 2.08 -17.45
CA CYS A 169 29.18 2.96 -16.61
C CYS A 169 28.71 4.20 -17.38
N CYS A 170 29.56 4.77 -18.22
CA CYS A 170 29.24 5.91 -19.09
C CYS A 170 28.16 5.55 -20.11
N LEU A 171 28.30 4.44 -20.85
CA LEU A 171 27.29 3.99 -21.80
C LEU A 171 25.92 3.78 -21.13
N ALA A 172 25.90 3.10 -19.98
CA ALA A 172 24.66 2.89 -19.23
C ALA A 172 24.07 4.20 -18.67
N ALA A 173 24.91 5.16 -18.31
CA ALA A 173 24.46 6.49 -17.89
C ALA A 173 23.83 7.27 -19.06
N LEU A 174 24.40 7.18 -20.27
CA LEU A 174 23.84 7.79 -21.47
C LEU A 174 22.48 7.18 -21.88
N GLU A 175 22.27 5.89 -21.63
CA GLU A 175 20.97 5.22 -21.85
C GLU A 175 19.86 5.72 -20.90
N CYS A 176 20.22 6.27 -19.74
CA CYS A 176 19.25 6.66 -18.70
C CYS A 176 18.96 8.16 -18.71
N GLN A 177 17.70 8.54 -18.51
CA GLN A 177 17.29 9.96 -18.47
C GLN A 177 17.43 10.56 -17.07
N SER A 178 17.37 9.73 -16.01
CA SER A 178 17.45 10.17 -14.63
C SER A 178 18.31 9.25 -13.75
N LYS A 179 18.85 9.81 -12.66
CA LYS A 179 19.61 9.05 -11.65
C LYS A 179 18.78 7.92 -11.02
N LEU A 180 17.47 8.10 -10.90
CA LEU A 180 16.56 7.07 -10.35
C LEU A 180 16.42 5.88 -11.31
N GLU A 181 16.25 6.17 -12.61
CA GLU A 181 16.18 5.13 -13.64
C GLU A 181 17.47 4.31 -13.68
N MET A 182 18.63 4.99 -13.65
CA MET A 182 19.94 4.32 -13.59
C MET A 182 20.04 3.37 -12.40
N ARG A 183 19.58 3.78 -11.21
CA ARG A 183 19.57 2.92 -10.01
C ARG A 183 18.66 1.70 -10.19
N GLN A 184 17.50 1.86 -10.82
CA GLN A 184 16.52 0.78 -10.97
C GLN A 184 16.95 -0.25 -12.03
N ARG A 185 17.48 0.22 -13.17
CA ARG A 185 17.89 -0.66 -14.27
C ARG A 185 19.29 -1.23 -14.06
N PHE A 186 20.21 -0.40 -13.56
CA PHE A 186 21.64 -0.71 -13.46
C PHE A 186 22.15 -0.45 -12.04
N ARG A 187 21.58 -1.15 -11.06
CA ARG A 187 21.91 -0.98 -9.63
C ARG A 187 23.41 -1.03 -9.34
N THR A 188 24.09 -2.09 -9.79
CA THR A 188 25.52 -2.28 -9.55
C THR A 188 26.37 -1.21 -10.23
N GLY A 189 26.00 -0.78 -11.44
CA GLY A 189 26.68 0.32 -12.14
C GLY A 189 26.50 1.66 -11.43
N TYR A 190 25.32 1.93 -10.88
CA TYR A 190 25.07 3.13 -10.07
C TYR A 190 25.91 3.13 -8.78
N GLU A 191 26.04 1.96 -8.12
CA GLU A 191 26.86 1.80 -6.92
C GLU A 191 28.36 2.00 -7.21
N THR A 192 28.89 1.44 -8.30
CA THR A 192 30.30 1.65 -8.69
C THR A 192 30.60 3.11 -9.01
N ILE A 193 29.70 3.81 -9.71
CA ILE A 193 29.82 5.25 -9.96
C ILE A 193 29.92 6.03 -8.64
N LYS A 194 29.12 5.66 -7.63
CA LYS A 194 29.13 6.32 -6.32
C LYS A 194 30.36 6.00 -5.47
N ILE A 195 30.83 4.76 -5.51
CA ILE A 195 32.07 4.35 -4.83
C ILE A 195 33.27 5.10 -5.43
N ASN A 196 33.33 5.17 -6.76
CA ASN A 196 34.42 5.81 -7.50
C ASN A 196 34.27 7.34 -7.65
N LYS A 197 33.17 7.92 -7.15
CA LYS A 197 32.85 9.35 -7.22
C LYS A 197 32.81 9.92 -8.66
N TRP A 198 32.35 9.14 -9.64
CA TRP A 198 32.18 9.60 -11.03
C TRP A 198 30.88 10.39 -11.22
N ASP A 199 30.66 11.43 -10.40
CA ASP A 199 29.43 12.22 -10.44
C ASP A 199 29.25 13.02 -11.74
N GLU A 200 30.33 13.24 -12.50
CA GLU A 200 30.34 13.88 -13.83
C GLU A 200 29.47 13.13 -14.85
N LEU A 201 29.35 11.81 -14.72
CA LEU A 201 28.51 10.96 -15.59
C LEU A 201 27.02 11.25 -15.46
N PHE A 202 26.61 12.01 -14.44
CA PHE A 202 25.23 12.39 -14.23
C PHE A 202 24.93 13.84 -14.66
N SER A 203 25.86 14.52 -15.32
CA SER A 203 25.69 15.92 -15.75
C SER A 203 24.52 16.12 -16.71
N HIS A 204 24.26 15.16 -17.61
CA HIS A 204 23.13 15.20 -18.55
C HIS A 204 21.81 14.75 -17.95
N MET A 205 21.83 14.13 -16.76
CA MET A 205 20.62 13.58 -16.15
C MET A 205 19.83 14.66 -15.44
N THR A 206 18.57 14.81 -15.83
CA THR A 206 17.64 15.70 -15.14
C THR A 206 17.05 14.98 -13.92
N ASP A 207 16.85 15.71 -12.82
CA ASP A 207 16.09 15.18 -11.68
C ASP A 207 14.59 15.38 -11.97
N PRO A 208 13.78 14.31 -12.06
CA PRO A 208 12.33 14.42 -12.27
C PRO A 208 11.59 15.21 -11.19
N ARG A 209 12.26 15.50 -10.06
CA ARG A 209 11.75 16.27 -8.93
C ARG A 209 12.12 17.76 -8.98
N LYS A 210 13.04 18.18 -9.87
CA LYS A 210 13.43 19.58 -10.01
C LYS A 210 12.20 20.39 -10.47
N GLY A 211 11.72 21.32 -9.63
CA GLY A 211 10.51 22.12 -9.87
C GLY A 211 9.20 21.52 -9.34
N ARG A 212 9.22 20.33 -8.70
CA ARG A 212 8.06 19.83 -7.96
C ARG A 212 8.23 20.11 -6.47
N VAL A 213 7.41 21.02 -5.95
CA VAL A 213 7.26 21.21 -4.50
C VAL A 213 6.67 19.91 -3.93
N ALA A 214 7.41 19.24 -3.03
CA ALA A 214 6.87 18.05 -2.36
C ALA A 214 5.58 18.44 -1.63
N HIS A 215 4.57 17.56 -1.62
CA HIS A 215 3.26 17.90 -1.05
C HIS A 215 3.32 18.40 0.42
N ASN A 216 4.39 18.02 1.12
CA ASN A 216 4.70 18.32 2.52
C ASN A 216 5.33 19.71 2.72
N ILE A 217 5.75 20.39 1.64
CA ILE A 217 6.48 21.66 1.68
C ILE A 217 5.51 22.86 1.71
N GLY A 218 4.22 22.65 1.43
CA GLY A 218 3.21 23.71 1.46
C GLY A 218 3.37 24.73 0.33
N ILE A 219 2.35 25.55 0.12
CA ILE A 219 2.30 26.59 -0.94
C ILE A 219 3.29 27.73 -0.66
N GLU A 220 3.84 27.79 0.56
CA GLU A 220 4.66 28.90 1.07
C GLU A 220 6.11 28.86 0.59
N ALA A 221 6.64 27.70 0.20
CA ALA A 221 7.97 27.62 -0.39
C ALA A 221 7.86 27.94 -1.90
N SER A 222 8.63 28.93 -2.36
CA SER A 222 8.71 29.23 -3.79
C SER A 222 9.46 28.10 -4.52
N ASN A 223 9.39 28.10 -5.86
CA ASN A 223 10.21 27.20 -6.68
C ASN A 223 11.73 27.36 -6.43
N GLU A 224 12.15 28.45 -5.80
CA GLU A 224 13.54 28.76 -5.42
C GLU A 224 13.92 28.23 -4.02
N GLY A 225 12.96 27.67 -3.26
CA GLY A 225 13.18 27.08 -1.94
C GLY A 225 12.59 27.91 -0.79
N TRP A 226 13.06 27.61 0.43
CA TRP A 226 12.67 28.36 1.65
C TRP A 226 13.53 29.62 1.77
N ASN A 227 12.87 30.77 1.96
CA ASN A 227 13.53 32.02 2.33
C ASN A 227 13.08 32.42 3.74
N VAL A 228 13.80 33.36 4.38
CA VAL A 228 13.51 33.74 5.77
C VAL A 228 12.06 34.23 5.94
N THR A 229 11.55 34.98 4.95
CA THR A 229 10.17 35.48 4.94
C THR A 229 9.13 34.36 4.88
N SER A 230 9.32 33.36 4.01
CA SER A 230 8.40 32.23 3.89
C SER A 230 8.46 31.32 5.11
N LEU A 231 9.65 31.12 5.69
CA LEU A 231 9.82 30.39 6.95
C LEU A 231 9.07 31.09 8.10
N LYS A 232 9.15 32.42 8.18
CA LYS A 232 8.42 33.20 9.19
C LYS A 232 6.90 33.09 9.01
N ASN A 233 6.42 33.18 7.77
CA ASN A 233 4.99 33.00 7.47
C ASN A 233 4.49 31.60 7.81
N ALA A 234 5.30 30.56 7.53
CA ALA A 234 5.00 29.19 7.89
C ALA A 234 4.95 29.00 9.42
N ALA A 235 5.94 29.53 10.13
CA ALA A 235 6.03 29.43 11.58
C ALA A 235 4.90 30.17 12.31
N ASN A 236 4.42 31.30 11.77
CA ASN A 236 3.34 32.08 12.37
C ASN A 236 2.00 31.32 12.51
N GLN A 237 1.80 30.22 11.77
CA GLN A 237 0.58 29.41 11.86
C GLN A 237 0.55 28.51 13.10
N TYR A 238 1.67 28.38 13.82
CA TYR A 238 1.81 27.43 14.92
C TYR A 238 2.08 28.16 16.24
N VAL A 239 1.52 27.60 17.32
CA VAL A 239 1.64 28.16 18.69
C VAL A 239 2.88 27.62 19.40
N SER A 240 3.31 26.40 19.07
CA SER A 240 4.44 25.69 19.69
C SER A 240 5.48 25.30 18.64
N ARG A 241 6.76 25.37 19.02
CA ARG A 241 7.88 24.89 18.19
C ARG A 241 7.78 23.41 17.86
N LYS A 242 7.25 22.61 18.80
CA LYS A 242 7.04 21.17 18.59
C LYS A 242 5.99 20.93 17.51
N ASP A 243 4.89 21.65 17.56
CA ASP A 243 3.82 21.53 16.57
C ASP A 243 4.32 21.95 15.18
N PHE A 244 5.14 23.00 15.10
CA PHE A 244 5.79 23.42 13.85
C PHE A 244 6.76 22.35 13.31
N MET A 245 7.55 21.73 14.18
CA MET A 245 8.49 20.66 13.81
C MET A 245 7.77 19.40 13.32
N ASP A 246 6.71 18.97 14.02
CA ASP A 246 6.00 17.72 13.72
C ASP A 246 5.14 17.86 12.45
N THR A 247 4.52 19.02 12.23
CA THR A 247 3.67 19.26 11.05
C THR A 247 4.47 19.68 9.81
N ARG A 248 5.51 20.50 9.96
CA ARG A 248 6.36 21.00 8.88
C ARG A 248 7.86 20.76 9.15
N PRO A 249 8.29 19.48 9.17
CA PRO A 249 9.68 19.14 9.49
C PRO A 249 10.68 19.69 8.46
N GLY A 250 10.27 19.84 7.19
CA GLY A 250 11.12 20.42 6.15
C GLY A 250 11.44 21.89 6.37
N ALA A 251 10.44 22.71 6.71
CA ALA A 251 10.61 24.13 7.00
C ALA A 251 11.46 24.32 8.27
N TYR A 252 11.14 23.57 9.33
CA TYR A 252 11.89 23.58 10.58
C TYR A 252 13.38 23.24 10.35
N LYS A 253 13.66 22.19 9.58
CA LYS A 253 15.03 21.78 9.26
C LYS A 253 15.82 22.88 8.55
N VAL A 254 15.24 23.49 7.51
CA VAL A 254 15.94 24.57 6.78
C VAL A 254 16.17 25.79 7.67
N ALA A 255 15.20 26.15 8.51
CA ALA A 255 15.38 27.23 9.48
C ALA A 255 16.50 26.93 10.50
N CYS A 256 16.69 25.67 10.89
CA CYS A 256 17.84 25.26 11.71
C CYS A 256 19.16 25.35 10.94
N GLU A 257 19.21 24.88 9.69
CA GLU A 257 20.40 24.96 8.83
C GLU A 257 20.81 26.41 8.54
N MET A 258 19.83 27.31 8.40
CA MET A 258 20.04 28.75 8.22
C MET A 258 20.31 29.50 9.54
N GLY A 259 20.13 28.87 10.69
CA GLY A 259 20.32 29.50 12.01
C GLY A 259 19.26 30.53 12.42
N VAL A 260 18.17 30.70 11.66
CA VAL A 260 17.12 31.70 11.91
C VAL A 260 15.96 31.17 12.77
N ILE A 261 16.07 29.93 13.27
CA ILE A 261 15.00 29.24 14.00
C ILE A 261 14.50 30.01 15.24
N ASP A 262 15.40 30.67 15.97
CA ASP A 262 15.02 31.43 17.17
C ASP A 262 14.26 32.72 16.83
N GLU A 263 14.60 33.36 15.70
CA GLU A 263 13.94 34.57 15.22
C GLU A 263 12.52 34.27 14.71
N ILE A 264 12.37 33.24 13.88
CA ILE A 264 11.06 32.86 13.30
C ILE A 264 10.11 32.26 14.32
N CYS A 265 10.63 31.65 15.39
CA CYS A 265 9.84 31.03 16.46
C CYS A 265 9.90 31.85 17.76
N SER A 266 10.09 33.17 17.67
CA SER A 266 10.14 34.07 18.82
C SER A 266 8.76 34.26 19.48
N HIS A 267 7.66 34.12 18.73
CA HIS A 267 6.29 34.18 19.23
C HIS A 267 5.83 32.89 19.92
N MET A 268 6.56 31.80 19.75
CA MET A 268 6.17 30.48 20.28
C MET A 268 6.65 30.29 21.71
N LYS A 269 5.76 29.87 22.60
CA LYS A 269 6.14 29.53 23.97
C LYS A 269 7.05 28.30 23.96
N ARG A 270 8.22 28.40 24.59
CA ARG A 270 9.05 27.22 24.86
C ARG A 270 8.34 26.37 25.91
N LEU A 271 7.68 25.32 25.45
CA LEU A 271 7.19 24.26 26.34
C LEU A 271 8.43 23.59 26.94
N GLY A 272 8.65 23.81 28.25
CA GLY A 272 9.68 23.10 29.01
C GLY A 272 9.42 21.60 29.00
N ASN A 273 10.35 20.82 29.56
CA ASN A 273 10.10 19.39 29.68
C ASN A 273 8.92 19.14 30.62
N HIS A 274 7.84 18.52 30.13
CA HIS A 274 6.65 18.21 30.91
C HIS A 274 6.87 17.13 31.97
N PHE A 275 7.98 16.41 31.90
CA PHE A 275 8.28 15.31 32.82
C PHE A 275 9.29 15.73 33.89
N MET A 276 8.95 15.47 35.15
CA MET A 276 9.87 15.53 36.28
C MET A 276 11.03 14.57 36.03
N ARG A 277 12.24 15.11 35.86
CA ARG A 277 13.45 14.31 35.68
C ARG A 277 14.01 13.94 37.04
N CYS A 278 14.49 12.72 37.16
CA CYS A 278 15.26 12.22 38.29
C CYS A 278 16.68 11.88 37.83
N ILE A 279 17.61 12.00 38.77
CA ILE A 279 18.98 11.54 38.63
C ILE A 279 19.05 10.20 39.36
N TYR A 280 19.69 9.22 38.75
CA TYR A 280 20.01 7.95 39.40
C TYR A 280 21.50 7.68 39.29
N ALA A 281 22.01 6.93 40.24
CA ALA A 281 23.38 6.45 40.26
C ALA A 281 23.37 4.91 40.26
N ILE A 282 24.26 4.31 39.50
CA ILE A 282 24.56 2.88 39.55
C ILE A 282 26.00 2.77 40.02
N GLU A 283 26.20 2.14 41.17
CA GLU A 283 27.52 1.84 41.70
C GLU A 283 27.97 0.47 41.18
N PHE A 284 29.26 0.33 40.88
CA PHE A 284 29.85 -0.93 40.42
C PHE A 284 30.85 -1.46 41.47
N GLU A 285 31.18 -2.75 41.38
CA GLU A 285 32.12 -3.40 42.31
C GLU A 285 33.51 -2.74 42.34
N ASP A 286 33.91 -2.10 41.23
CA ASP A 286 35.18 -1.36 41.12
C ASP A 286 35.13 0.06 41.72
N LYS A 287 34.05 0.39 42.46
CA LYS A 287 33.78 1.71 43.05
C LYS A 287 33.60 2.82 42.00
N SER A 288 33.43 2.49 40.73
CA SER A 288 32.98 3.46 39.74
C SER A 288 31.47 3.70 39.88
N VAL A 289 31.03 4.91 39.50
CA VAL A 289 29.61 5.30 39.56
C VAL A 289 29.16 5.80 38.19
N TYR A 290 28.07 5.24 37.67
CA TYR A 290 27.38 5.75 36.50
C TYR A 290 26.19 6.60 36.93
N ILE A 291 26.22 7.89 36.58
CA ILE A 291 25.13 8.82 36.87
C ILE A 291 24.34 9.07 35.59
N GLY A 292 23.02 8.90 35.66
CA GLY A 292 22.13 9.09 34.53
C GLY A 292 20.95 10.00 34.85
N LEU A 293 20.49 10.75 33.85
CA LEU A 293 19.26 11.53 33.90
C LEU A 293 18.14 10.74 33.22
N THR A 294 16.99 10.58 33.88
CA THR A 294 15.81 9.95 33.28
C THR A 294 14.53 10.62 33.79
N PHE A 295 13.41 10.37 33.13
CA PHE A 295 12.08 10.70 33.67
C PHE A 295 11.27 9.44 34.02
N ASN A 296 11.76 8.27 33.61
CA ASN A 296 11.14 6.97 33.86
C ASN A 296 12.24 5.99 34.29
N LEU A 297 12.33 5.78 35.61
CA LEU A 297 13.32 4.89 36.24
C LEU A 297 13.11 3.43 35.82
N ALA A 298 11.87 2.96 35.74
CA ALA A 298 11.55 1.58 35.41
C ALA A 298 12.02 1.20 34.00
N THR A 299 11.71 2.04 33.00
CA THR A 299 12.17 1.84 31.62
C THR A 299 13.69 1.91 31.53
N ARG A 300 14.32 2.83 32.27
CA ARG A 300 15.77 2.99 32.26
C ARG A 300 16.50 1.82 32.93
N ARG A 301 15.93 1.28 34.01
CA ARG A 301 16.37 0.02 34.64
C ARG A 301 16.32 -1.14 33.66
N ALA A 302 15.18 -1.35 33.01
CA ALA A 302 15.03 -2.41 32.02
C ALA A 302 16.02 -2.27 30.84
N GLN A 303 16.37 -1.05 30.42
CA GLN A 303 17.40 -0.82 29.40
C GLN A 303 18.80 -1.25 29.86
N HIS A 304 19.15 -1.00 31.12
CA HIS A 304 20.44 -1.41 31.69
C HIS A 304 20.51 -2.92 31.94
N GLU A 305 19.38 -3.56 32.25
CA GLU A 305 19.27 -5.03 32.43
C GLU A 305 19.32 -5.81 31.10
N ARG A 306 18.99 -5.18 29.97
CA ARG A 306 19.14 -5.80 28.65
C ARG A 306 20.62 -6.06 28.37
N LYS A 307 20.95 -7.28 27.91
CA LYS A 307 22.29 -7.65 27.45
C LYS A 307 22.76 -6.68 26.37
N SER A 308 23.88 -6.02 26.62
CA SER A 308 24.53 -5.15 25.65
C SER A 308 25.32 -5.99 24.65
N SER A 309 25.41 -5.55 23.40
CA SER A 309 26.32 -6.13 22.40
C SER A 309 27.76 -5.63 22.53
N ASN A 310 28.05 -4.79 23.53
CA ASN A 310 29.39 -4.22 23.75
C ASN A 310 30.28 -5.22 24.50
N GLU A 311 31.56 -5.28 24.11
CA GLU A 311 32.59 -6.14 24.73
C GLU A 311 32.88 -5.81 26.21
N LEU A 312 32.59 -4.58 26.65
CA LEU A 312 32.84 -4.08 28.00
C LEU A 312 31.54 -4.03 28.83
N ASP A 313 30.89 -5.16 29.06
CA ASP A 313 29.72 -5.24 29.97
C ASP A 313 30.22 -5.53 31.39
N LYS A 314 30.38 -4.47 32.20
CA LYS A 314 30.65 -4.64 33.64
C LYS A 314 29.43 -5.33 34.28
N ARG A 315 29.65 -6.33 35.14
CA ARG A 315 28.55 -6.99 35.86
C ARG A 315 27.79 -5.95 36.68
N LYS A 316 26.49 -5.81 36.39
CA LYS A 316 25.59 -4.82 37.00
C LYS A 316 24.96 -5.40 38.27
N ASP A 317 25.81 -5.87 39.19
CA ASP A 317 25.35 -6.26 40.51
C ASP A 317 25.46 -5.03 41.40
N SER A 318 24.35 -4.34 41.67
CA SER A 318 24.05 -3.75 42.98
C SER A 318 22.88 -2.75 42.96
N CYS A 319 22.30 -2.65 44.15
CA CYS A 319 21.21 -1.81 44.63
C CYS A 319 20.96 -0.49 43.89
N TRP A 320 19.74 -0.34 43.40
CA TRP A 320 19.21 0.94 42.91
C TRP A 320 18.79 1.79 44.11
N GLY A 321 19.55 2.86 44.39
CA GLY A 321 19.22 3.90 45.37
C GLY A 321 18.31 4.98 44.79
#